data_AF-A0A1X0QGZ5-F1
#
_entry.id   AF-A0A1X0QGZ5-F1
#
_cell.length_a   1.000
_cell.length_b   1.000
_cell.length_c   1.000
_cell.angle_alpha   90.00
_cell.angle_beta   90.00
_cell.angle_gamma   90.00
#
_symmetry.space_group_name_H-M   'P 1'
#
loop_
_entity.id
_entity.type
_entity.pdbx_description
1 polymer ?
#
loop_
_entity_poly.entity_id
_entity_poly.type
_entity_poly.pdbx_seq_one_letter_code
_entity_poly.pdbx_strand_id
1 'polypeptide(L)'
;MEIKSKFEKSFMITVSRSTISRLLSNFELITAKPAQKPLLRPQNIVKRKKLPKKFLGISNDTLDTIIFSDGCKFNLFTSDGIRHVRYLPGERYKFENIVGTVKHGGGNIMFWGCISS
;
A
#
# COMPACT_ATOMS: atom_id res chain seq x y z
N MET A 1 -1.23 -5.87 21.45
CA MET A 1 -1.91 -5.87 22.77
C MET A 1 -3.40 -6.05 22.61
N GLU A 2 -4.02 -5.42 21.61
CA GLU A 2 -5.47 -5.48 21.38
C GLU A 2 -6.01 -6.88 21.00
N ILE A 3 -5.33 -7.63 20.11
CA ILE A 3 -5.74 -9.00 19.75
C ILE A 3 -5.68 -9.93 20.97
N LYS A 4 -4.62 -9.80 21.77
CA LYS A 4 -4.47 -10.57 23.01
C LYS A 4 -5.63 -10.28 23.97
N SER A 5 -5.95 -9.01 24.22
CA SER A 5 -7.05 -8.67 25.14
C SER A 5 -8.43 -9.11 24.61
N LYS A 6 -8.66 -9.06 23.29
CA LYS A 6 -9.89 -9.59 22.67
C LYS A 6 -10.01 -11.11 22.86
N PHE A 7 -8.91 -11.85 22.67
CA PHE A 7 -8.88 -13.29 22.86
C PHE A 7 -9.09 -13.69 24.32
N GLU A 8 -8.41 -13.01 25.25
CA GLU A 8 -8.54 -13.24 26.69
C GLU A 8 -9.98 -12.93 27.17
N LYS A 9 -10.62 -11.87 26.65
CA LYS A 9 -12.02 -11.57 26.96
C LYS A 9 -13.01 -12.59 26.38
N SER A 10 -12.78 -13.06 25.16
CA SER A 10 -13.71 -13.96 24.47
C SER A 10 -13.68 -15.39 25.02
N PHE A 11 -12.50 -15.86 25.45
CA PHE A 11 -12.31 -17.23 25.89
C PHE A 11 -12.02 -17.36 27.38
N MET A 12 -11.88 -16.25 28.12
CA MET A 12 -11.51 -16.19 29.54
C MET A 12 -10.21 -16.95 29.89
N ILE A 13 -9.32 -17.12 28.91
CA ILE A 13 -8.05 -17.84 29.06
C ILE A 13 -6.91 -16.85 28.86
N THR A 14 -5.92 -16.88 29.75
CA THR A 14 -4.68 -16.12 29.60
C THR A 14 -3.79 -16.78 28.54
N VAL A 15 -3.51 -16.06 27.45
CA VAL A 15 -2.71 -16.59 26.33
C VAL A 15 -1.45 -15.77 26.08
N SER A 16 -0.35 -16.46 25.81
CA SER A 16 0.89 -15.79 25.41
C SER A 16 0.78 -15.20 24.00
N ARG A 17 1.51 -14.11 23.72
CA ARG A 17 1.58 -13.55 22.36
C ARG A 17 2.12 -14.58 21.34
N SER A 18 3.04 -15.45 21.77
CA SER A 18 3.62 -16.47 20.92
C SER A 18 2.60 -17.54 20.51
N THR A 19 1.68 -17.89 21.42
CA THR A 19 0.58 -18.83 21.16
C THR A 19 -0.37 -18.25 20.12
N ILE A 20 -0.75 -16.99 20.26
CA ILE A 20 -1.59 -16.27 19.28
C ILE A 20 -0.89 -16.21 17.92
N SER A 21 0.42 -15.90 17.88
CA SER A 21 1.13 -15.81 16.60
C SER A 21 1.25 -17.16 15.90
N ARG A 22 1.49 -18.24 16.65
CA ARG A 22 1.50 -19.62 16.12
C ARG A 22 0.13 -20.01 15.59
N LEU A 23 -0.93 -19.77 16.36
CA LEU A 23 -2.31 -20.03 15.94
C LEU A 23 -2.65 -19.31 14.63
N LEU A 24 -2.34 -18.01 14.54
CA LEU A 24 -2.59 -17.24 13.32
C LEU A 24 -1.75 -17.75 12.13
N SER A 25 -0.56 -18.28 12.37
CA SER A 25 0.27 -18.90 11.32
C SER A 25 -0.30 -20.25 10.88
N ASN A 26 -0.89 -21.02 11.80
CA ASN A 26 -1.62 -22.26 11.47
C ASN A 26 -2.86 -21.98 10.62
N PHE A 27 -3.44 -20.79 10.72
CA PHE A 27 -4.49 -20.30 9.81
C PHE A 27 -3.95 -19.68 8.52
N GLU A 28 -2.68 -19.93 8.19
CA GLU A 28 -2.00 -19.46 6.97
C GLU A 28 -1.92 -17.93 6.80
N LEU A 29 -2.14 -17.16 7.87
CA LEU A 29 -2.10 -15.70 7.80
C LEU A 29 -0.66 -15.20 7.69
N ILE A 30 -0.36 -14.50 6.60
CA ILE A 30 0.93 -13.87 6.35
C ILE A 30 0.96 -12.53 7.07
N THR A 31 2.00 -12.29 7.87
CA THR A 31 2.26 -10.96 8.46
C THR A 31 3.23 -10.20 7.57
N ALA A 32 2.81 -9.06 7.03
CA ALA A 32 3.63 -8.26 6.13
C ALA A 32 3.37 -6.76 6.27
N LYS A 33 4.26 -5.95 5.69
CA LYS A 33 4.00 -4.53 5.49
C LYS A 33 2.85 -4.38 4.47
N PRO A 34 1.83 -3.56 4.77
CA PRO A 34 0.71 -3.35 3.88
C PRO A 34 1.18 -2.78 2.56
N ALA A 35 0.51 -3.18 1.48
CA ALA A 35 0.69 -2.51 0.21
C ALA A 35 0.12 -1.09 0.32
N GLN A 36 0.98 -0.10 0.06
CA GLN A 36 0.58 1.29 -0.01
C GLN A 36 0.02 1.57 -1.41
N LYS A 37 -1.26 1.91 -1.49
CA LYS A 37 -1.93 2.21 -2.75
C LYS A 37 -2.85 3.42 -2.59
N PRO A 38 -2.97 4.28 -3.61
CA PRO A 38 -3.98 5.32 -3.60
C PRO A 38 -5.37 4.68 -3.59
N LEU A 39 -6.27 5.23 -2.79
CA LEU A 39 -7.68 4.83 -2.82
C LEU A 39 -8.29 5.39 -4.11
N LEU A 40 -8.74 4.49 -4.98
CA LEU A 40 -9.30 4.84 -6.29
C LEU A 40 -10.82 4.68 -6.28
N ARG A 41 -11.53 5.67 -6.82
CA ARG A 41 -12.96 5.54 -7.12
C ARG A 41 -13.16 4.51 -8.24
N PRO A 42 -14.29 3.77 -8.28
CA PRO A 42 -14.55 2.74 -9.30
C PRO A 42 -14.37 3.24 -10.74
N GLN A 43 -14.82 4.46 -11.04
CA GLN A 43 -14.65 5.09 -12.35
C GLN A 43 -13.17 5.28 -12.73
N ASN A 44 -12.31 5.63 -11.77
CA ASN A 44 -10.88 5.81 -11.99
C ASN A 44 -10.17 4.47 -12.22
N ILE A 45 -10.65 3.38 -11.58
CA ILE A 45 -10.13 2.03 -11.82
C ILE A 45 -10.36 1.62 -13.28
N VAL A 46 -11.58 1.84 -13.79
CA VAL A 46 -11.92 1.53 -15.19
C VAL A 46 -11.07 2.36 -16.16
N LYS A 47 -10.96 3.67 -15.93
CA LYS A 47 -10.13 4.56 -16.76
C LYS A 47 -8.67 4.13 -16.77
N ARG A 48 -8.09 3.86 -15.60
CA ARG A 48 -6.68 3.40 -15.47
C ARG A 48 -6.45 2.03 -16.10
N LYS A 49 -7.43 1.13 -16.13
CA LYS A 49 -7.31 -0.17 -16.82
C LYS A 49 -7.40 -0.03 -18.35
N LYS A 50 -8.17 0.95 -18.84
CA LYS A 50 -8.34 1.20 -20.29
C LYS A 50 -7.17 1.94 -20.91
N LEU A 51 -6.57 2.88 -20.18
CA LEU A 51 -5.57 3.80 -20.72
C LEU A 51 -4.28 3.12 -21.24
N PRO A 52 -3.62 2.21 -20.51
CA PRO A 52 -2.40 1.55 -20.97
C PRO A 52 -2.57 0.77 -22.28
N LYS A 53 -3.77 0.23 -22.55
CA LYS A 53 -4.05 -0.50 -23.80
C LYS A 53 -3.86 0.36 -25.04
N LYS A 54 -3.98 1.68 -24.93
CA LYS A 54 -3.75 2.61 -26.06
C LYS A 54 -2.28 2.83 -26.37
N PHE A 55 -1.41 2.61 -25.40
CA PHE A 55 0.03 2.85 -25.49
C PHE A 55 0.82 1.53 -25.61
N LEU A 56 0.12 0.40 -25.72
CA LEU A 56 0.74 -0.91 -25.88
C LEU A 56 1.33 -1.03 -27.29
N GLY A 57 2.63 -1.33 -27.39
CA GLY A 57 3.31 -1.48 -28.67
C GLY A 57 3.80 -0.17 -29.32
N ILE A 58 3.86 0.93 -28.56
CA ILE A 58 4.51 2.16 -29.02
C ILE A 58 5.99 1.91 -29.33
N SER A 59 6.49 2.51 -30.42
CA SER A 59 7.89 2.39 -30.85
C SER A 59 8.85 3.17 -29.94
N ASN A 60 10.11 2.73 -29.88
CA ASN A 60 11.15 3.43 -29.11
C ASN A 60 11.32 4.88 -29.61
N ASP A 61 11.33 5.11 -30.92
CA ASP A 61 11.43 6.47 -31.49
C ASP A 61 10.30 7.39 -30.99
N THR A 62 9.10 6.85 -30.80
CA THR A 62 7.99 7.63 -30.25
C THR A 62 8.20 7.89 -28.76
N LEU A 63 8.70 6.90 -28.00
CA LEU A 63 9.02 7.09 -26.58
C LEU A 63 10.06 8.19 -26.37
N ASP A 64 11.05 8.31 -27.27
CA ASP A 64 12.11 9.31 -27.20
C ASP A 64 11.62 10.75 -27.39
N THR A 65 10.42 10.91 -27.96
CA THR A 65 9.76 12.22 -28.06
C THR A 65 8.96 12.61 -26.82
N ILE A 66 8.77 11.68 -25.87
CA ILE A 66 7.89 11.90 -24.72
C ILE A 66 8.68 12.52 -23.57
N ILE A 67 8.28 13.73 -23.18
CA ILE A 67 8.76 14.37 -21.95
C ILE A 67 7.78 14.06 -20.83
N PHE A 68 8.26 13.40 -19.78
CA PHE A 68 7.51 13.18 -18.55
C PHE A 68 7.77 14.33 -17.58
N SER A 69 6.72 14.90 -16.98
CA SER A 69 6.85 15.87 -15.90
C SER A 69 6.07 15.42 -14.67
N ASP A 70 6.62 15.67 -13.48
CA ASP A 70 5.93 15.40 -12.22
C ASP A 70 6.42 16.35 -11.11
N GLY A 71 5.57 16.50 -10.09
CA GLY A 71 5.91 17.17 -8.85
C GLY A 71 6.15 16.15 -7.74
N CYS A 72 7.36 16.13 -7.16
CA CYS A 72 7.67 15.29 -6.03
C CYS A 72 7.77 16.11 -4.73
N LYS A 73 7.34 15.51 -3.63
CA LYS A 73 7.35 16.11 -2.30
C LYS A 73 8.32 15.33 -1.42
N PHE A 74 9.27 16.01 -0.81
CA PHE A 74 10.18 15.45 0.20
C PHE A 74 9.80 15.97 1.59
N ASN A 75 9.55 15.05 2.51
CA ASN A 75 9.31 15.37 3.91
C ASN A 75 10.66 15.45 4.64
N LEU A 76 10.90 16.54 5.37
CA LEU A 76 12.15 16.74 6.12
C LEU A 76 12.17 15.93 7.42
N PHE A 77 11.00 15.82 8.08
CA PHE A 77 10.80 15.03 9.28
C PHE A 77 9.47 14.28 9.19
N THR A 78 9.43 13.08 9.77
CA THR A 78 8.31 12.11 9.84
C THR A 78 8.39 10.97 8.81
N SER A 79 8.74 9.77 9.31
CA SER A 79 8.26 8.51 8.74
C SER A 79 7.02 8.10 9.53
N ASP A 80 5.90 7.79 8.88
CA ASP A 80 4.61 7.47 9.54
C ASP A 80 4.59 6.17 10.38
N GLY A 81 5.75 5.57 10.62
CA GLY A 81 5.89 4.26 11.26
C GLY A 81 5.34 3.13 10.37
N ILE A 82 5.90 1.94 10.52
CA ILE A 82 5.46 0.79 9.74
C ILE A 82 4.35 0.08 10.50
N ARG A 83 3.11 0.23 10.03
CA ARG A 83 2.01 -0.67 10.44
C ARG A 83 2.17 -1.99 9.71
N HIS A 84 1.90 -3.11 10.39
CA HIS A 84 1.87 -4.43 9.78
C HIS A 84 0.42 -4.89 9.62
N VAL A 85 0.12 -5.56 8.53
CA VAL A 85 -1.17 -6.20 8.27
C VAL A 85 -1.01 -7.72 8.23
N ARG A 86 -2.11 -8.44 8.45
CA ARG A 86 -2.17 -9.89 8.28
C ARG A 86 -3.24 -10.23 7.25
N TYR A 87 -2.91 -11.09 6.30
CA TYR A 87 -3.83 -11.49 5.22
C TYR A 87 -3.54 -12.92 4.75
N LEU A 88 -4.51 -13.56 4.09
CA LEU A 88 -4.32 -14.87 3.48
C LEU A 88 -3.47 -14.78 2.19
N PRO A 89 -2.79 -15.87 1.78
CA PRO A 89 -2.04 -15.90 0.53
C PRO A 89 -2.89 -15.43 -0.67
N GLY A 90 -2.33 -14.56 -1.51
CA GLY A 90 -3.04 -13.96 -2.66
C GLY A 90 -3.91 -12.74 -2.34
N GLU A 91 -4.18 -12.44 -1.07
CA GLU A 91 -5.10 -11.36 -0.68
C GLU A 91 -4.43 -10.01 -0.38
N ARG A 92 -3.12 -9.92 -0.62
CA ARG A 92 -2.30 -8.73 -0.30
C ARG A 92 -2.89 -7.41 -0.82
N TYR A 93 -3.54 -7.45 -2.00
CA TYR A 93 -4.09 -6.27 -2.68
C TYR A 93 -5.61 -6.12 -2.54
N LYS A 94 -6.26 -6.91 -1.67
CA LYS A 94 -7.66 -6.64 -1.30
C LYS A 94 -7.76 -5.27 -0.64
N PHE A 95 -8.87 -4.57 -0.87
CA PHE A 95 -9.09 -3.21 -0.38
C PHE A 95 -8.95 -3.11 1.16
N GLU A 96 -9.33 -4.15 1.88
CA GLU A 96 -9.24 -4.26 3.34
C GLU A 96 -7.79 -4.42 3.85
N ASN A 97 -6.88 -4.90 2.99
CA ASN A 97 -5.49 -5.25 3.33
C ASN A 97 -4.46 -4.21 2.86
N ILE A 98 -4.91 -3.16 2.17
CA ILE A 98 -4.07 -2.05 1.70
C ILE A 98 -4.19 -0.86 2.64
N VAL A 99 -3.13 -0.06 2.72
CA VAL A 99 -3.19 1.23 3.42
C VAL A 99 -3.28 2.33 2.37
N GLY A 100 -4.34 3.14 2.49
CA GLY A 100 -4.52 4.35 1.69
C GLY A 100 -3.45 5.38 2.02
N THR A 101 -2.72 5.83 1.00
CA THR A 101 -1.74 6.92 1.17
C THR A 101 -2.43 8.27 1.07
N VAL A 102 -2.36 9.10 2.11
CA VAL A 102 -2.82 10.50 2.13
C VAL A 102 -1.58 11.41 2.29
N LYS A 103 -1.41 12.42 1.44
CA LYS A 103 -0.14 13.18 1.32
C LYS A 103 -0.04 14.48 2.14
N HIS A 104 -0.88 14.71 3.15
CA HIS A 104 -1.00 16.03 3.80
C HIS A 104 -0.35 16.08 5.20
N GLY A 105 0.45 17.13 5.46
CA GLY A 105 1.04 17.43 6.78
C GLY A 105 2.57 17.64 6.79
N GLY A 106 3.09 18.22 7.89
CA GLY A 106 4.48 18.06 8.37
C GLY A 106 5.57 19.01 7.86
N GLY A 107 5.25 20.02 7.04
CA GLY A 107 6.28 20.84 6.37
C GLY A 107 7.03 20.03 5.31
N ASN A 108 7.18 20.56 4.10
CA ASN A 108 7.79 19.81 3.00
C ASN A 108 8.41 20.73 1.96
N ILE A 109 9.37 20.19 1.21
CA ILE A 109 9.91 20.82 0.01
C ILE A 109 9.31 20.10 -1.19
N MET A 110 8.75 20.87 -2.11
CA MET A 110 8.19 20.36 -3.36
C MET A 110 9.12 20.74 -4.51
N PHE A 111 9.52 19.75 -5.30
CA PHE A 111 10.26 19.96 -6.53
C PHE A 111 9.36 19.64 -7.70
N TRP A 112 9.57 20.36 -8.80
CA TRP A 112 8.99 20.04 -10.08
C TRP A 112 10.12 19.78 -11.07
N GLY A 113 9.96 18.75 -11.89
CA GLY A 113 10.99 18.37 -12.84
C GLY A 113 10.38 17.64 -14.03
N CYS A 114 11.20 17.52 -15.07
CA CYS A 114 10.87 16.73 -16.24
C CYS A 114 12.06 15.85 -16.65
N ILE A 115 11.76 14.74 -17.29
CA ILE A 115 12.73 13.79 -17.84
C ILE A 115 12.26 13.34 -19.23
N SER A 116 13.22 13.13 -20.12
CA SER A 116 13.08 12.38 -21.37
C SER A 116 14.15 11.27 -21.37
N SER A 117 14.08 10.35 -22.34
CA SER A 117 15.22 9.47 -22.63
C SER A 117 16.40 10.25 -23.22
#